data_AF-H9GMI5-F1
#
_entry.id   AF-H9GMI5-F1
#
_cell.length_a   1.000
_cell.length_b   1.000
_cell.length_c   1.000
_cell.angle_alpha   90.00
_cell.angle_beta   90.00
_cell.angle_gamma   90.00
#
_symmetry.space_group_name_H-M   'P 1'
#
loop_
_entity.id
_entity.type
_entity.pdbx_description
1 polymer ?
#
loop_
_entity_poly.entity_id
_entity_poly.type
_entity_poly.pdbx_seq_one_letter_code
_entity_poly.pdbx_strand_id
1 'polypeptide(L)'
;MEQRGMGAMWGLWVLGLAAFVRPSLALRVSAFNIQTFGDSKLSNDTITDLIVQIVSGYDITLVQEVRDADLSAVKKLMHRLNQCVPCSSRRG
;
A
#
# COMPACT_ATOMS: atom_id res chain seq x y z
N MET A 1 -27.49 42.83 -21.43
CA MET A 1 -27.29 42.22 -20.09
C MET A 1 -27.16 40.69 -20.14
N GLU A 2 -26.83 40.09 -21.30
CA GLU A 2 -26.82 38.63 -21.53
C GLU A 2 -25.51 37.92 -21.09
N GLN A 3 -24.40 38.63 -20.94
CA GLN A 3 -23.11 37.99 -20.62
C GLN A 3 -22.91 37.69 -19.12
N ARG A 4 -23.75 38.24 -18.24
CA ARG A 4 -23.55 38.11 -16.77
C ARG A 4 -24.00 36.75 -16.22
N GLY A 5 -24.91 36.04 -16.89
CA GLY A 5 -25.41 34.73 -16.44
C GLY A 5 -24.59 33.54 -16.95
N MET A 6 -23.97 33.68 -18.13
CA MET A 6 -23.29 32.57 -18.80
C MET A 6 -22.06 32.10 -18.01
N GLY A 7 -21.25 33.03 -17.49
CA GLY A 7 -20.07 32.67 -16.67
C GLY A 7 -20.40 31.92 -15.38
N ALA A 8 -21.53 32.25 -14.73
CA ALA A 8 -22.01 31.54 -13.55
C ALA A 8 -22.49 30.12 -13.90
N MET A 9 -23.15 29.96 -15.06
CA MET A 9 -23.59 28.66 -15.57
C MET A 9 -22.39 27.77 -15.90
N TRP A 10 -21.37 28.27 -16.59
CA TRP A 10 -20.12 27.55 -16.83
C TRP A 10 -19.40 27.20 -15.52
N GLY A 11 -19.38 28.11 -14.54
CA GLY A 11 -18.81 27.86 -13.22
C GLY A 11 -19.51 26.71 -12.47
N LEU A 12 -20.84 26.69 -12.48
CA LEU A 12 -21.64 25.61 -11.87
C LEU A 12 -21.42 24.26 -12.57
N TRP A 13 -21.29 24.26 -13.90
CA TRP A 13 -20.96 23.06 -14.68
C TRP A 13 -19.57 22.51 -14.36
N VAL A 14 -18.55 23.37 -14.26
CA VAL A 14 -17.18 22.97 -13.89
C VAL A 14 -17.14 22.44 -12.45
N LEU A 15 -17.82 23.11 -11.52
CA LEU A 15 -17.95 22.66 -10.13
C LEU A 15 -18.65 21.30 -10.02
N GLY A 16 -19.73 21.09 -10.79
CA GLY A 16 -20.43 19.81 -10.86
C GLY A 16 -19.55 18.69 -11.43
N LEU A 17 -18.77 18.98 -12.48
CA LEU A 17 -17.83 18.03 -13.07
C LEU A 17 -16.71 17.65 -12.08
N ALA A 18 -16.15 18.64 -11.39
CA ALA A 18 -15.10 18.45 -10.40
C ALA A 18 -15.59 17.64 -9.18
N ALA A 19 -16.82 17.87 -8.73
CA ALA A 19 -17.42 17.13 -7.62
C ALA A 19 -17.65 15.64 -7.92
N PHE A 20 -17.65 15.25 -9.20
CA PHE A 20 -17.81 13.86 -9.63
C PHE A 20 -16.47 13.12 -9.81
N VAL A 21 -15.34 13.84 -9.76
CA VAL A 21 -14.01 13.22 -9.78
C VAL A 21 -13.77 12.57 -8.42
N ARG A 22 -14.13 11.29 -8.31
CA ARG A 22 -13.79 10.49 -7.14
C ARG A 22 -12.27 10.25 -7.12
N PRO A 23 -11.59 10.48 -5.99
CA PRO A 23 -10.23 9.99 -5.84
C PRO A 23 -10.24 8.46 -5.97
N SER A 24 -9.56 7.93 -6.98
CA SER A 24 -9.37 6.48 -7.12
C SER A 24 -8.37 6.01 -6.07
N LEU A 25 -8.72 4.98 -5.30
CA LEU A 25 -7.74 4.24 -4.52
C LEU A 25 -6.82 3.51 -5.52
N ALA A 26 -5.61 4.04 -5.72
CA ALA A 26 -4.63 3.41 -6.57
C ALA A 26 -4.10 2.15 -5.86
N LEU A 27 -4.25 0.99 -6.50
CA LEU A 27 -3.68 -0.27 -6.01
C LEU A 27 -2.15 -0.18 -6.04
N ARG A 28 -1.51 -0.28 -4.87
CA ARG A 28 -0.06 -0.22 -4.74
C ARG A 28 0.53 -1.62 -4.82
N VAL A 29 1.26 -1.90 -5.89
CA VAL A 29 1.94 -3.19 -6.11
C VAL A 29 3.45 -3.01 -6.02
N SER A 30 4.14 -3.93 -5.35
CA SER A 30 5.61 -3.96 -5.29
C SER A 30 6.18 -5.34 -5.64
N ALA A 31 7.43 -5.35 -6.11
CA ALA A 31 8.19 -6.57 -6.35
C ALA A 31 9.62 -6.38 -5.87
N PHE A 32 10.04 -7.17 -4.88
CA PHE A 32 11.36 -7.11 -4.28
C PHE A 32 12.09 -8.42 -4.51
N ASN A 33 13.32 -8.35 -5.02
CA ASN A 33 14.23 -9.47 -4.92
C ASN A 33 15.03 -9.35 -3.61
N ILE A 34 14.70 -10.16 -2.61
CA ILE A 34 15.42 -10.14 -1.34
C ILE A 34 16.50 -11.22 -1.40
N GLN A 35 17.74 -10.79 -1.62
CA GLN A 35 18.87 -11.70 -1.79
C GLN A 35 18.97 -12.69 -0.63
N THR A 36 18.96 -13.99 -0.95
CA THR A 36 18.96 -15.09 0.01
C THR A 36 17.86 -14.91 1.08
N PHE A 37 16.60 -14.75 0.65
CA PHE A 37 15.47 -14.64 1.57
C PHE A 37 15.23 -15.98 2.26
N GLY A 38 15.61 -16.06 3.54
CA GLY A 38 15.46 -17.24 4.37
C GLY A 38 15.75 -16.94 5.84
N ASP A 39 15.85 -17.98 6.65
CA ASP A 39 15.97 -17.86 8.11
C ASP A 39 17.16 -17.00 8.56
N SER A 40 18.31 -17.11 7.88
CA SER A 40 19.50 -16.30 8.21
C SER A 40 19.27 -14.80 7.99
N LYS A 41 18.37 -14.41 7.09
CA LYS A 41 18.05 -12.99 6.82
C LYS A 41 17.01 -12.45 7.81
N LEU A 42 16.05 -13.30 8.19
CA LEU A 42 14.98 -12.95 9.14
C LEU A 42 15.34 -13.24 10.61
N SER A 43 16.53 -13.75 10.91
CA SER A 43 17.04 -13.88 12.28
C SER A 43 17.42 -12.52 12.88
N ASN A 44 17.70 -11.52 12.03
CA ASN A 44 17.97 -10.15 12.46
C ASN A 44 16.66 -9.37 12.55
N ASP A 45 16.25 -9.00 13.77
CA ASP A 45 15.01 -8.25 13.99
C ASP A 45 15.01 -6.88 13.29
N THR A 46 16.13 -6.15 13.23
CA THR A 46 16.21 -4.87 12.51
C THR A 46 15.93 -5.01 11.01
N ILE A 47 16.46 -6.06 10.37
CA ILE A 47 16.20 -6.34 8.95
C ILE A 47 14.74 -6.78 8.76
N THR A 48 14.23 -7.60 9.68
CA THR A 48 12.85 -8.08 9.64
C THR A 48 11.86 -6.93 9.75
N ASP A 49 12.07 -6.00 10.69
CA ASP A 49 11.24 -4.81 10.88
C ASP A 49 11.27 -3.90 9.65
N LEU A 50 12.43 -3.70 9.03
CA LEU A 50 12.54 -2.94 7.79
C LEU A 50 11.73 -3.58 6.66
N ILE A 51 11.80 -4.91 6.49
CA ILE A 51 11.03 -5.63 5.47
C ILE A 51 9.52 -5.49 5.76
N VAL A 52 9.09 -5.67 7.01
CA VAL A 52 7.69 -5.49 7.44
C VAL A 52 7.19 -4.07 7.14
N GLN A 53 8.01 -3.06 7.45
CA GLN A 53 7.68 -1.66 7.17
C GLN A 53 7.51 -1.39 5.67
N ILE A 54 8.36 -1.97 4.83
CA ILE A 54 8.25 -1.83 3.37
C ILE A 54 6.99 -2.53 2.86
N VAL A 55 6.77 -3.80 3.24
CA VAL A 55 5.66 -4.63 2.76
C VAL A 55 4.29 -4.08 3.20
N SER A 56 4.19 -3.55 4.42
CA SER A 56 2.94 -2.97 4.94
C SER A 56 2.47 -1.70 4.21
N GLY A 57 3.33 -1.08 3.40
CA GLY A 57 2.99 0.09 2.59
C GLY A 57 2.34 -0.23 1.23
N TYR A 58 2.20 -1.50 0.86
CA TYR A 58 1.66 -1.95 -0.42
C TYR A 58 0.48 -2.90 -0.22
N ASP A 59 -0.45 -2.92 -1.18
CA ASP A 59 -1.60 -3.81 -1.16
C ASP A 59 -1.20 -5.23 -1.63
N ILE A 60 -0.28 -5.32 -2.60
CA ILE A 60 0.25 -6.57 -3.14
C ILE A 60 1.77 -6.47 -3.23
N THR A 61 2.48 -7.45 -2.68
CA THR A 61 3.94 -7.52 -2.73
C THR A 61 4.41 -8.88 -3.23
N LEU A 62 5.29 -8.89 -4.23
CA LEU A 62 6.01 -10.07 -4.69
C LEU A 62 7.41 -10.11 -4.06
N VAL A 63 7.77 -11.23 -3.42
CA VAL A 63 9.11 -11.48 -2.89
C VAL A 63 9.79 -12.58 -3.70
N GLN A 64 10.95 -12.30 -4.26
CA GLN A 64 11.75 -13.23 -5.06
C GLN A 64 13.00 -13.70 -4.31
N GLU A 65 13.62 -14.78 -4.82
CA GLU A 65 14.82 -15.42 -4.25
C GLU A 65 14.60 -15.96 -2.83
N VAL A 66 13.41 -16.54 -2.61
CA VAL A 66 13.09 -17.34 -1.43
C VAL A 66 14.00 -18.57 -1.43
N ARG A 67 15.04 -18.51 -0.62
CA ARG A 67 16.01 -19.58 -0.41
C ARG A 67 15.76 -20.22 0.96
N ASP A 68 14.53 -20.66 1.12
CA ASP A 68 14.00 -21.27 2.32
C ASP A 68 13.20 -22.51 1.91
N ALA A 69 13.72 -23.69 2.26
CA ALA A 69 13.17 -24.96 1.80
C ALA A 69 11.89 -25.35 2.56
N ASP A 70 11.75 -24.91 3.81
CA ASP A 70 10.64 -25.27 4.69
C ASP A 70 9.63 -24.12 4.91
N LEU A 71 9.85 -22.98 4.25
CA LEU A 71 8.99 -21.79 4.27
C LEU A 71 8.83 -21.19 5.69
N SER A 72 9.75 -21.49 6.61
CA SER A 72 9.84 -20.93 7.97
C SER A 72 9.97 -19.41 7.95
N ALA A 73 10.80 -18.87 7.05
CA ALA A 73 11.04 -17.46 6.90
C ALA A 73 9.78 -16.73 6.42
N VAL A 74 9.09 -17.31 5.43
CA VAL A 74 7.81 -16.78 4.93
C VAL A 74 6.77 -16.75 6.05
N LYS A 75 6.64 -17.84 6.82
CA LYS A 75 5.71 -17.92 7.95
C LYS A 75 6.04 -16.90 9.04
N LYS A 76 7.32 -16.71 9.36
CA LYS A 76 7.78 -15.71 10.33
C LYS A 76 7.43 -14.30 9.89
N LEU A 77 7.68 -13.96 8.62
CA LEU A 77 7.32 -12.66 8.05
C LEU A 77 5.80 -12.41 8.09
N MET A 78 5.01 -13.40 7.67
CA MET A 78 3.54 -13.31 7.71
C MET A 78 3.01 -13.15 9.14
N HIS A 79 3.60 -13.85 10.12
CA HIS A 79 3.22 -13.71 11.51
C HIS A 79 3.47 -12.28 12.02
N ARG A 80 4.63 -11.68 11.69
CA ARG A 80 4.94 -10.29 12.04
C ARG A 80 4.00 -9.29 11.38
N LEU A 81 3.71 -9.46 10.09
CA LEU A 81 2.77 -8.60 9.36
C LEU A 81 1.36 -8.66 9.98
N ASN A 82 0.89 -9.86 10.33
CA ASN A 82 -0.41 -10.08 10.95
C ASN A 82 -0.50 -9.59 12.41
N GLN A 83 0.64 -9.42 13.08
CA GLN A 83 0.71 -8.75 14.39
C GLN A 83 0.74 -7.22 14.27
N CYS A 84 1.23 -6.71 13.13
CA CYS A 84 1.44 -5.29 12.90
C CYS A 84 0.22 -4.59 12.27
N VAL A 85 -0.74 -5.34 11.69
CA VAL A 85 -2.06 -4.78 11.36
C VAL A 85 -2.68 -4.24 12.66
N PRO A 86 -2.83 -2.91 12.80
CA PRO A 86 -3.60 -2.39 13.92
C PRO A 86 -5.03 -2.90 13.74
N CYS A 87 -5.75 -3.19 14.82
CA CYS A 87 -7.20 -3.13 14.74
C CYS A 87 -7.53 -1.76 14.13
N SER A 88 -8.09 -1.76 12.91
CA SER A 88 -8.26 -0.54 12.14
C SER A 88 -9.42 0.27 12.72
N SER A 89 -9.18 0.94 13.85
CA SER A 89 -10.04 1.95 14.45
C SER A 89 -9.31 3.30 14.46
N ARG A 90 -8.79 3.70 13.30
CA ARG A 90 -8.34 5.06 13.04
C ARG A 90 -8.59 5.46 11.59
N ARG A 91 -9.87 5.42 11.22
CA ARG A 91 -10.45 6.27 10.17
C ARG A 91 -11.84 6.68 10.67
N GLY A 92 -11.85 7.75 11.44
CA GLY A 92 -13.00 8.56 11.82
C GLY A 92 -12.58 10.01 11.71
#